data_AF-A0A2D7V5T2-F1
#
_entry.id   AF-A0A2D7V5T2-F1
#
_cell.length_a   1.000
_cell.length_b   1.000
_cell.length_c   1.000
_cell.angle_alpha   90.00
_cell.angle_beta   90.00
_cell.angle_gamma   90.00
#
_symmetry.space_group_name_H-M   'P 1'
#
loop_
_entity.id
_entity.type
_entity.pdbx_description
1 polymer ?
#
loop_
_entity_poly.entity_id
_entity_poly.type
_entity_poly.pdbx_seq_one_letter_code
_entity_poly.pdbx_strand_id
1 'polypeptide(L)' 'TLMGKTEMQAKHDYLFWRWSRFRAVRMGKWKALQTDGKLALYDLSEDLGETQDLVSQNPSLANRINRIIEELE' A
#
# COMPACT_ATOMS: atom_id res chain seq x y z
N THR A 1 -15.30 -13.81 -3.27
CA THR A 1 -15.07 -13.82 -1.80
C THR A 1 -15.02 -15.24 -1.30
N LEU A 2 -14.52 -15.50 -0.09
CA LEU A 2 -14.48 -16.85 0.51
C LEU A 2 -15.84 -17.59 0.49
N MET A 3 -16.94 -16.85 0.51
CA MET A 3 -18.32 -17.37 0.50
C MET A 3 -19.03 -17.19 -0.86
N GLY A 4 -18.32 -16.78 -1.92
CA GLY A 4 -18.92 -16.51 -3.24
C GLY A 4 -19.77 -15.22 -3.35
N LYS A 5 -20.11 -14.58 -2.23
CA LYS A 5 -20.90 -13.33 -2.17
C LYS A 5 -20.04 -12.10 -2.48
N THR A 6 -19.74 -11.87 -3.76
CA THR A 6 -18.84 -10.78 -4.17
C THR A 6 -19.45 -9.39 -3.98
N GLU A 7 -20.78 -9.26 -4.12
CA GLU A 7 -21.49 -7.97 -3.96
C GLU A 7 -21.54 -7.48 -2.51
N MET A 8 -21.33 -8.39 -1.54
CA MET A 8 -21.33 -8.05 -0.11
C MET A 8 -19.93 -7.71 0.42
N GLN A 9 -18.88 -7.82 -0.40
CA GLN A 9 -17.54 -7.44 0.04
C GLN A 9 -17.45 -5.92 0.04
N ALA A 10 -17.25 -5.34 1.23
CA ALA A 10 -16.95 -3.92 1.35
C ALA A 10 -15.74 -3.57 0.46
N LYS A 11 -15.90 -2.51 -0.33
CA LYS A 11 -14.79 -1.91 -1.05
C LYS A 11 -14.04 -1.04 -0.05
N HIS A 12 -12.74 -1.26 0.00
CA HIS A 12 -11.84 -0.48 0.85
C HIS A 12 -11.02 0.43 -0.04
N ASP A 13 -10.93 1.71 0.31
CA ASP A 13 -10.06 2.67 -0.38
C ASP A 13 -8.59 2.25 -0.31
N TYR A 14 -8.22 1.62 0.81
CA TYR A 14 -6.90 1.04 1.02
C TYR A 14 -6.97 -0.18 1.94
N LEU A 15 -5.93 -1.01 1.87
CA LEU A 15 -5.67 -2.07 2.84
C LEU A 15 -4.35 -1.76 3.54
N PHE A 16 -4.29 -2.00 4.84
CA PHE A 16 -3.12 -1.77 5.68
C PHE A 16 -2.69 -3.05 6.38
N TRP A 17 -1.39 -3.30 6.42
CA TRP A 17 -0.78 -4.39 7.17
C TRP A 17 0.35 -3.87 8.04
N ARG A 18 0.47 -4.47 9.21
CA ARG A 18 1.53 -4.20 10.18
C ARG A 18 2.19 -5.50 10.60
N TRP A 19 3.52 -5.56 10.51
CA TRP A 19 4.30 -6.67 11.05
C TRP A 19 5.68 -6.21 11.49
N SER A 20 5.99 -6.29 12.80
CA SER A 20 7.27 -5.84 13.35
C SER A 20 7.59 -4.39 12.92
N ARG A 21 8.73 -4.14 12.27
CA ARG A 21 9.14 -2.86 11.67
C ARG A 21 8.57 -2.57 10.28
N PHE A 22 7.78 -3.49 9.74
CA PHE A 22 7.19 -3.38 8.40
C PHE A 22 5.78 -2.82 8.47
N ARG A 23 5.48 -1.89 7.56
CA ARG A 23 4.13 -1.41 7.27
C ARG A 23 3.88 -1.53 5.78
N ALA A 24 2.71 -2.03 5.39
CA ALA A 24 2.34 -2.10 3.97
C ALA A 24 0.98 -1.46 3.76
N VAL A 25 0.86 -0.66 2.71
CA VAL A 25 -0.39 -0.03 2.28
C VAL A 25 -0.65 -0.43 0.84
N ARG A 26 -1.84 -0.92 0.52
CA ARG A 26 -2.28 -1.16 -0.86
C ARG A 26 -3.47 -0.29 -1.21
N MET A 27 -3.38 0.44 -2.31
CA MET A 27 -4.37 1.39 -2.82
C MET A 27 -4.55 1.22 -4.33
N GLY A 28 -5.58 0.48 -4.73
CA GLY A 28 -5.79 0.17 -6.16
C GLY A 28 -4.58 -0.56 -6.75
N LYS A 29 -3.92 0.06 -7.73
CA LYS A 29 -2.70 -0.45 -8.37
C LYS A 29 -1.43 -0.22 -7.54
N TRP A 30 -1.46 0.71 -6.59
CA TRP A 30 -0.29 1.08 -5.81
C TRP A 30 -0.11 0.16 -4.62
N LYS A 31 1.14 -0.21 -4.36
CA LYS A 31 1.56 -0.84 -3.11
C LYS A 31 2.74 -0.09 -2.55
N ALA A 32 2.69 0.17 -1.26
CA ALA A 32 3.75 0.83 -0.53
C ALA A 32 4.24 -0.07 0.58
N LEU A 33 5.56 -0.06 0.80
CA LEU A 33 6.21 -0.80 1.87
C LEU A 33 7.11 0.17 2.63
N GLN A 34 6.88 0.29 3.93
CA GLN A 34 7.75 1.02 4.82
C GLN A 34 8.54 0.02 5.67
N THR A 35 9.86 0.16 5.68
CA THR A 35 10.78 -0.62 6.52
C THR A 35 11.72 0.34 7.23
N ASP A 36 11.72 0.31 8.57
CA ASP A 36 12.55 1.22 9.39
C ASP A 36 12.38 2.70 8.99
N GLY A 37 11.15 3.12 8.73
CA GLY A 37 10.81 4.50 8.30
C GLY A 37 11.12 4.83 6.84
N LYS A 38 11.81 3.95 6.10
CA LYS A 38 12.05 4.14 4.66
C LYS A 38 10.87 3.62 3.86
N LEU A 39 10.24 4.49 3.10
CA LEU A 39 9.11 4.15 2.24
C LEU A 39 9.59 3.83 0.82
N ALA A 40 9.10 2.71 0.27
CA ALA A 40 9.17 2.36 -1.14
C ALA A 40 7.76 2.27 -1.72
N LEU A 41 7.61 2.57 -3.01
CA LEU A 41 6.33 2.61 -3.71
C LEU A 41 6.42 1.86 -5.04
N TYR A 42 5.46 0.98 -5.30
CA TYR A 42 5.40 0.12 -6.47
C TYR A 42 4.04 0.23 -7.17
N ASP A 43 4.05 0.17 -8.50
CA ASP A 43 2.84 0.00 -9.31
C ASP A 43 2.66 -1.48 -9.67
N LEU A 44 1.75 -2.18 -8.98
CA LEU A 44 1.49 -3.60 -9.20
C LEU A 44 0.79 -3.91 -10.53
N SER A 45 0.32 -2.91 -11.27
CA SER A 45 -0.24 -3.14 -12.60
C SER A 45 0.84 -3.36 -13.67
N GLU A 46 2.04 -2.81 -13.44
CA GLU A 46 3.19 -2.91 -14.36
C GLU A 46 4.33 -3.75 -13.77
N ASP A 47 4.45 -3.79 -12.44
CA ASP A 47 5.53 -4.43 -11.71
C ASP A 47 5.02 -5.25 -10.52
N LEU A 48 4.48 -6.44 -10.82
CA LEU A 48 4.04 -7.40 -9.81
C LEU A 48 5.17 -7.90 -8.90
N GLY A 49 6.42 -7.78 -9.35
CA GLY A 49 7.61 -8.25 -8.64
C GLY A 49 8.19 -7.22 -7.66
N GLU A 50 7.64 -6.01 -7.59
CA GLU A 50 8.13 -4.93 -6.70
C GLU A 50 9.62 -4.61 -6.91
N THR A 51 10.03 -4.55 -8.17
CA THR A 51 11.42 -4.35 -8.61
C THR A 51 11.79 -2.88 -8.82
N GLN A 52 10.81 -2.01 -9.12
CA GLN A 52 11.05 -0.59 -9.40
C GLN A 52 10.43 0.32 -8.34
N ASP A 53 11.28 0.98 -7.54
CA ASP A 53 10.82 1.96 -6.57
C ASP A 53 10.50 3.31 -7.26
N LEU A 54 9.23 3.70 -7.18
CA LEU A 54 8.66 4.91 -7.76
C LEU A 54 8.39 6.00 -6.71
N VAL A 55 8.87 5.84 -5.47
CA VAL A 55 8.56 6.76 -4.36
C VAL A 55 9.01 8.19 -4.67
N SER A 56 10.22 8.38 -5.21
CA SER A 56 10.75 9.70 -5.55
C SER A 56 10.04 10.35 -6.72
N GLN A 57 9.40 9.56 -7.58
CA GLN A 57 8.64 10.05 -8.74
C GLN A 57 7.20 10.44 -8.36
N ASN A 58 6.73 10.03 -7.19
CA ASN A 58 5.35 10.24 -6.74
C ASN A 58 5.29 10.82 -5.31
N PRO A 59 5.85 12.03 -5.07
CA PRO A 59 5.95 12.61 -3.72
C PRO A 59 4.59 12.86 -3.06
N SER A 60 3.58 13.25 -3.84
CA SER A 60 2.21 13.45 -3.33
C SER A 60 1.60 12.17 -2.79
N LEU A 61 1.84 11.04 -3.48
CA LEU A 61 1.33 9.74 -3.07
C LEU A 61 2.10 9.21 -1.86
N ALA A 62 3.42 9.37 -1.85
CA ALA A 62 4.26 9.05 -0.70
C ALA A 62 3.80 9.79 0.57
N ASN A 63 3.52 11.08 0.48
CA ASN A 63 2.98 11.87 1.60
C ASN A 63 1.63 11.36 2.08
N ARG A 64 0.72 11.00 1.16
CA ARG A 64 -0.57 10.41 1.53
C ARG A 64 -0.40 9.08 2.26
N ILE A 65 0.52 8.23 1.80
CA ILE A 65 0.80 6.94 2.44
C ILE A 65 1.41 7.12 3.83
N ASN A 66 2.36 8.04 4.00
CA ASN A 66 2.94 8.33 5.31
C ASN A 66 1.86 8.75 6.31
N ARG A 67 0.92 9.62 5.91
CA ARG A 67 -0.23 9.97 6.77
C ARG A 67 -1.09 8.77 7.14
N ILE A 68 -1.39 7.88 6.18
CA ILE A 68 -2.15 6.65 6.46
C ILE A 68 -1.39 5.78 7.47
N ILE A 69 -0.07 5.67 7.34
CA ILE A 69 0.75 4.89 8.27
C ILE A 69 0.73 5.53 9.65
N GLU A 70 0.93 6.85 9.76
CA GLU A 70 0.90 7.60 11.02
C GLU A 70 -0.46 7.52 11.72
N GLU A 71 -1.58 7.58 10.97
CA GLU A 71 -2.94 7.47 11.51
C GLU A 71 -3.27 6.06 12.02
N LEU A 72 -2.58 5.02 11.55
CA LEU A 72 -2.87 3.61 11.82
C LEU A 72 -1.78 2.89 12.63
N GLU A 73 -0.74 3.61 13.08
CA GLU A 73 0.22 3.12 14.08
C GLU A 73 -0.43 2.92 15.45
#